data_AF-A0A0U1NUT0-F1
#
_entry.id   AF-A0A0U1NUT0-F1
#
_cell.length_a   1.000
_cell.length_b   1.000
_cell.length_c   1.000
_cell.angle_alpha   90.00
_cell.angle_beta   90.00
_cell.angle_gamma   90.00
#
_symmetry.space_group_name_H-M   'P 1'
#
loop_
_entity.id
_entity.type
_entity.pdbx_description
1 polymer ?
#
loop_
_entity_poly.entity_id
_entity_poly.type
_entity_poly.pdbx_seq_one_letter_code
_entity_poly.pdbx_strand_id
1 'polypeptide(L)'
;MQALGLIETRGLLAAVESADVMLKAAEVTLVEKTYVGGGLVSIAVTGDVGAVTAAVEAGTAAVRQINSELLVSKHVIPRPHEELDDMIGSVKPLEVAKLQTLKSIKVEPKEETSVVEDKRTISIELDSEEINKFMLDQKVLDHGLEEVLELLNSFKVTKLRNLAREYEQLGIAGRMISKADKKTLLTEFNDYYSNKKLDE
;
A
#
# COMPACT_ATOMS: atom_id res chain seq x y z
N MET A 1 6.04 -23.25 5.18
CA MET A 1 5.67 -22.55 3.92
C MET A 1 5.43 -23.47 2.70
N GLN A 2 4.69 -22.99 1.69
CA GLN A 2 4.56 -23.60 0.34
C GLN A 2 5.86 -23.38 -0.49
N ALA A 3 5.86 -23.59 -1.82
CA ALA A 3 7.04 -23.32 -2.64
C ALA A 3 7.35 -21.81 -2.67
N LEU A 4 8.63 -21.46 -2.79
CA LEU A 4 9.10 -20.07 -2.81
C LEU A 4 9.74 -19.74 -4.15
N GLY A 5 9.35 -18.62 -4.75
CA GLY A 5 9.93 -18.04 -5.95
C GLY A 5 10.64 -16.75 -5.63
N LEU A 6 11.83 -16.56 -6.19
CA LEU A 6 12.71 -15.41 -5.94
C LEU A 6 13.17 -14.81 -7.26
N ILE A 7 13.05 -13.50 -7.41
CA ILE A 7 13.67 -12.73 -8.50
C ILE A 7 14.37 -11.53 -7.91
N GLU A 8 15.63 -11.37 -8.25
CA GLU A 8 16.42 -10.19 -7.90
C GLU A 8 16.76 -9.39 -9.14
N THR A 9 16.55 -8.07 -9.06
CA THR A 9 16.76 -7.14 -10.16
C THR A 9 17.63 -5.96 -9.74
N ARG A 10 18.24 -5.32 -10.75
CA ARG A 10 18.80 -3.97 -10.62
C ARG A 10 17.68 -2.96 -10.80
N GLY A 11 17.49 -2.13 -9.79
CA GLY A 11 16.48 -1.08 -9.74
C GLY A 11 15.09 -1.59 -9.38
N LEU A 12 14.30 -0.68 -8.81
CA LEU A 12 12.93 -0.94 -8.39
C LEU A 12 11.97 -1.14 -9.56
N LEU A 13 12.19 -0.47 -10.69
CA LEU A 13 11.29 -0.53 -11.85
C LEU A 13 11.16 -1.97 -12.38
N ALA A 14 12.29 -2.66 -12.58
CA ALA A 14 12.29 -4.05 -13.01
C ALA A 14 11.67 -4.99 -11.98
N ALA A 15 11.89 -4.74 -10.69
CA ALA A 15 11.27 -5.53 -9.62
C ALA A 15 9.75 -5.38 -9.60
N VAL A 16 9.23 -4.17 -9.78
CA VAL A 16 7.78 -3.90 -9.84
C VAL A 16 7.16 -4.58 -11.05
N GLU A 17 7.76 -4.45 -12.24
CA GLU A 17 7.30 -5.15 -13.45
C GLU A 17 7.28 -6.67 -13.23
N SER A 18 8.38 -7.21 -12.68
CA SER A 18 8.48 -8.63 -12.40
C SER A 18 7.38 -9.10 -11.45
N ALA A 19 7.10 -8.34 -10.40
CA ALA A 19 6.08 -8.68 -9.41
C ALA A 19 4.67 -8.67 -10.03
N ASP A 20 4.34 -7.65 -10.80
CA ASP A 20 3.05 -7.53 -11.49
C ASP A 20 2.83 -8.70 -12.46
N VAL A 21 3.84 -9.04 -13.27
CA VAL A 21 3.76 -10.17 -14.21
C VAL A 21 3.68 -11.51 -13.48
N MET A 22 4.45 -11.71 -12.40
CA MET A 22 4.38 -12.94 -11.59
C MET A 22 2.96 -13.19 -11.05
N LEU A 23 2.34 -12.15 -10.47
CA LEU A 23 0.99 -12.23 -9.87
C LEU A 23 -0.11 -12.42 -10.91
N LYS A 24 0.10 -11.98 -12.16
CA LYS A 24 -0.84 -12.17 -13.27
C LYS A 24 -0.68 -13.51 -13.99
N ALA A 25 0.52 -14.08 -13.99
CA ALA A 25 0.84 -15.28 -14.75
C ALA A 25 0.36 -16.58 -14.09
N ALA A 26 0.30 -16.62 -12.75
CA ALA A 26 -0.10 -17.80 -12.01
C ALA A 26 -0.72 -17.44 -10.65
N GLU A 27 -1.36 -18.42 -10.01
CA GLU A 27 -1.90 -18.29 -8.65
C GLU A 27 -0.77 -18.34 -7.62
N VAL A 28 -0.15 -17.19 -7.38
CA VAL A 28 0.92 -16.99 -6.38
C VAL A 28 0.62 -15.75 -5.55
N THR A 29 1.17 -15.71 -4.34
CA THR A 29 1.04 -14.56 -3.42
C THR A 29 2.39 -13.87 -3.28
N LEU A 30 2.42 -12.54 -3.33
CA LEU A 30 3.60 -11.76 -3.01
C LEU A 30 3.89 -11.87 -1.51
N VAL A 31 5.07 -12.37 -1.16
CA VAL A 31 5.51 -12.56 0.22
C VAL A 31 6.26 -11.33 0.71
N GLU A 32 7.23 -10.88 -0.08
CA GLU A 32 8.12 -9.80 0.33
C GLU A 32 8.71 -9.05 -0.87
N LYS A 33 9.01 -7.77 -0.62
CA LYS A 33 9.84 -6.92 -1.49
C LYS A 33 10.95 -6.29 -0.67
N THR A 34 12.18 -6.76 -0.87
CA THR A 34 13.34 -6.40 -0.04
C THR A 34 14.27 -5.46 -0.82
N TYR A 35 14.69 -4.35 -0.20
CA TYR A 35 15.78 -3.52 -0.73
C TYR A 35 17.10 -4.09 -0.23
N VAL A 36 17.85 -4.78 -1.08
CA VAL A 36 19.11 -5.43 -0.70
C VAL A 36 20.25 -4.41 -0.53
N GLY A 37 20.19 -3.30 -1.28
CA GLY A 37 21.23 -2.27 -1.32
C GLY A 37 22.02 -2.30 -2.63
N GLY A 38 22.83 -1.27 -2.88
CA GLY A 38 23.57 -1.16 -4.16
C GLY A 38 22.67 -1.05 -5.39
N GLY A 39 21.42 -0.59 -5.22
CA GLY A 39 20.41 -0.56 -6.26
C GLY A 39 19.74 -1.91 -6.55
N LEU A 40 20.00 -2.95 -5.75
CA LEU A 40 19.39 -4.27 -5.90
C LEU A 40 18.06 -4.37 -5.14
N VAL A 41 17.08 -5.02 -5.77
CA VAL A 41 15.74 -5.25 -5.21
C VAL A 41 15.37 -6.71 -5.43
N SER A 42 14.93 -7.37 -4.37
CA SER A 42 14.52 -8.77 -4.38
C SER A 42 13.00 -8.88 -4.18
N ILE A 43 12.35 -9.73 -4.95
CA ILE A 43 10.93 -10.04 -4.86
C ILE A 43 10.77 -11.52 -4.56
N ALA A 44 9.94 -11.82 -3.56
CA ALA A 44 9.61 -13.17 -3.14
C ALA A 44 8.12 -13.46 -3.31
N VAL A 45 7.76 -14.59 -3.92
CA VAL A 45 6.37 -15.06 -4.09
C VAL A 45 6.22 -16.50 -3.56
N THR A 46 5.02 -16.86 -3.10
CA THR A 46 4.71 -18.20 -2.59
C THR A 46 3.48 -18.80 -3.27
N GLY A 47 3.43 -20.13 -3.34
CA GLY A 47 2.31 -20.87 -3.90
C GLY A 47 2.68 -22.32 -4.20
N ASP A 48 1.88 -23.00 -5.01
CA ASP A 48 2.24 -24.35 -5.48
C ASP A 48 3.47 -24.30 -6.40
N VAL A 49 4.33 -25.33 -6.34
CA VAL A 49 5.61 -25.33 -7.08
C VAL A 49 5.43 -25.07 -8.58
N GLY A 50 4.37 -25.59 -9.19
CA GLY A 50 4.06 -25.36 -10.60
C GLY A 50 3.69 -23.90 -10.87
N ALA A 51 2.84 -23.31 -10.03
CA ALA A 51 2.44 -21.91 -10.12
C ALA A 51 3.63 -20.97 -9.91
N VAL A 52 4.45 -21.24 -8.89
CA VAL A 52 5.67 -20.48 -8.60
C VAL A 52 6.67 -20.55 -9.74
N THR A 53 6.89 -21.73 -10.33
CA THR A 53 7.78 -21.89 -11.48
C THR A 53 7.28 -21.09 -12.67
N ALA A 54 5.98 -21.18 -13.00
CA ALA A 54 5.39 -20.43 -14.09
C ALA A 54 5.48 -18.91 -13.87
N ALA A 55 5.18 -18.44 -12.66
CA ALA A 55 5.30 -17.04 -12.28
C ALA A 55 6.74 -16.55 -12.45
N VAL A 56 7.73 -17.24 -11.87
CA VAL A 56 9.14 -16.84 -11.93
C VAL A 56 9.65 -16.79 -13.38
N GLU A 57 9.27 -17.75 -14.23
CA GLU A 57 9.62 -17.70 -15.65
C GLU A 57 9.00 -16.49 -16.36
N ALA A 58 7.74 -16.18 -16.11
CA ALA A 58 7.05 -15.03 -16.68
C ALA A 58 7.66 -13.69 -16.22
N GLY A 59 7.88 -13.52 -14.92
CA GLY A 59 8.51 -12.31 -14.36
C GLY A 59 9.92 -12.10 -14.89
N THR A 60 10.70 -13.19 -15.01
CA THR A 60 12.04 -13.17 -15.61
C THR A 60 11.99 -12.69 -17.06
N ALA A 61 11.03 -13.18 -17.85
CA ALA A 61 10.88 -12.78 -19.24
C ALA A 61 10.54 -11.29 -19.37
N ALA A 62 9.65 -10.77 -18.51
CA ALA A 62 9.28 -9.36 -18.49
C ALA A 62 10.48 -8.45 -18.17
N VAL A 63 11.28 -8.80 -17.16
CA VAL A 63 12.50 -8.06 -16.82
C VAL A 63 13.48 -8.05 -18.01
N ARG A 64 13.67 -9.21 -18.66
CA ARG A 64 14.56 -9.33 -19.82
C ARG A 64 14.10 -8.52 -21.02
N GLN A 65 12.78 -8.35 -21.18
CA GLN A 65 12.19 -7.51 -22.23
C GLN A 65 12.48 -6.02 -21.99
N ILE A 66 12.50 -5.55 -20.74
CA ILE A 66 12.93 -4.19 -20.41
C ILE A 66 14.42 -4.04 -20.73
N ASN A 67 15.26 -4.85 -20.08
CA ASN A 67 16.69 -4.95 -20.35
C ASN A 67 17.24 -6.18 -19.62
N SER A 68 17.93 -7.05 -20.37
CA SER A 68 18.47 -8.30 -19.85
C SER A 68 19.51 -8.14 -18.73
N GLU A 69 20.20 -7.01 -18.64
CA GLU A 69 21.17 -6.71 -17.56
C GLU A 69 20.50 -6.35 -16.22
N LEU A 70 19.20 -6.03 -16.24
CA LEU A 70 18.45 -5.73 -15.02
C LEU A 70 18.13 -6.98 -14.22
N LEU A 71 18.11 -8.16 -14.84
CA LEU A 71 17.97 -9.42 -14.12
C LEU A 71 19.29 -9.80 -13.46
N VAL A 72 19.29 -9.94 -12.13
CA VAL A 72 20.47 -10.37 -11.37
C VAL A 72 20.44 -11.87 -11.17
N SER A 73 19.34 -12.38 -10.62
CA SER A 73 19.16 -13.81 -10.36
C SER A 73 17.68 -14.17 -10.26
N LYS A 74 17.39 -15.45 -10.49
CA LYS A 74 16.08 -16.06 -10.21
C LYS A 74 16.27 -17.42 -9.55
N HIS A 75 15.33 -17.83 -8.70
CA HIS A 75 15.36 -19.15 -8.11
C HIS A 75 13.96 -19.62 -7.69
N VAL A 76 13.77 -20.94 -7.65
CA VAL A 76 12.58 -21.58 -7.12
C VAL A 76 13.02 -22.63 -6.12
N ILE A 77 12.45 -22.58 -4.92
CA ILE A 77 12.63 -23.57 -3.86
C ILE A 77 11.31 -24.32 -3.73
N PRO A 78 11.19 -25.56 -4.25
CA PRO A 78 9.93 -26.32 -4.23
C PRO A 78 9.38 -26.61 -2.84
N ARG A 79 10.28 -26.78 -1.86
CA ARG A 79 9.94 -27.11 -0.48
C ARG A 79 10.91 -26.42 0.48
N PRO A 80 10.70 -25.13 0.80
CA PRO A 80 11.48 -24.41 1.79
C PRO A 80 11.42 -25.13 3.14
N HIS A 81 12.50 -25.06 3.90
CA HIS A 81 12.52 -25.56 5.28
C HIS A 81 11.67 -24.64 6.16
N GLU A 82 10.99 -25.18 7.17
CA GLU A 82 10.00 -24.44 7.96
C GLU A 82 10.60 -23.26 8.75
N GLU A 83 11.88 -23.37 9.13
CA GLU A 83 12.62 -22.27 9.78
C GLU A 83 12.84 -21.04 8.87
N LEU A 84 12.61 -21.13 7.55
CA LEU A 84 12.69 -19.95 6.68
C LEU A 84 11.48 -19.02 6.80
N ASP A 85 10.38 -19.46 7.41
CA ASP A 85 9.17 -18.65 7.53
C ASP A 85 9.44 -17.37 8.36
N ASP A 86 10.36 -17.41 9.32
CA ASP A 86 10.80 -16.23 10.10
C ASP A 86 11.80 -15.34 9.35
N MET A 87 12.50 -15.91 8.36
CA MET A 87 13.50 -15.19 7.55
C MET A 87 12.86 -14.47 6.36
N ILE A 88 11.78 -15.01 5.80
CA ILE A 88 11.16 -14.56 4.56
C ILE A 88 9.67 -14.34 4.83
N GLY A 89 9.21 -13.07 4.76
CA GLY A 89 7.79 -12.75 4.91
C GLY A 89 7.36 -12.19 6.28
N SER A 90 8.01 -11.13 6.75
CA SER A 90 7.50 -10.32 7.87
C SER A 90 6.25 -9.48 7.53
N VAL A 91 5.68 -9.63 6.33
CA VAL A 91 4.50 -8.86 5.91
C VAL A 91 3.26 -9.73 6.11
N LYS A 92 2.45 -9.39 7.11
CA LYS A 92 1.08 -9.91 7.22
C LYS A 92 0.42 -9.72 5.84
N PRO A 93 -0.25 -10.75 5.28
CA PRO A 93 -0.99 -10.57 4.05
C PRO A 93 -1.96 -9.41 4.24
N LEU A 94 -1.91 -8.42 3.34
CA LEU A 94 -3.05 -7.53 3.17
C LEU A 94 -4.21 -8.45 2.85
N GLU A 95 -5.17 -8.60 3.78
CA GLU A 95 -6.40 -9.34 3.50
C GLU A 95 -7.11 -8.63 2.36
N VAL A 96 -6.85 -9.08 1.14
CA VAL A 96 -7.69 -8.79 -0.01
C VAL A 96 -8.96 -9.58 0.27
N ALA A 97 -9.90 -8.94 0.96
CA ALA A 97 -11.23 -9.47 1.22
C ALA A 97 -11.75 -10.08 -0.09
N LYS A 98 -12.12 -11.37 -0.02
CA LYS A 98 -12.66 -12.17 -1.13
C LYS A 98 -13.75 -11.39 -1.88
N LEU A 99 -13.38 -10.72 -2.97
CA LEU A 99 -14.30 -10.11 -3.94
C LEU A 99 -14.85 -11.15 -4.94
N GLN A 100 -15.07 -12.39 -4.49
CA GLN A 100 -15.65 -13.48 -5.31
C GLN A 100 -17.16 -13.70 -5.07
N THR A 101 -17.88 -12.71 -4.53
CA THR A 101 -19.34 -12.78 -4.32
C THR A 101 -20.15 -11.80 -5.16
N LEU A 102 -19.77 -11.58 -6.42
CA LEU A 102 -20.69 -11.03 -7.43
C LEU A 102 -20.69 -11.91 -8.69
N LYS A 103 -21.05 -13.18 -8.52
CA LYS A 103 -21.75 -13.92 -9.58
C LYS A 103 -23.24 -13.56 -9.49
N SER A 104 -23.82 -13.27 -10.65
CA SER A 104 -25.22 -12.95 -10.98
C SER A 104 -25.79 -11.61 -10.48
N ILE A 105 -25.68 -10.59 -11.33
CA ILE A 105 -26.77 -9.62 -11.51
C ILE A 105 -27.18 -9.69 -12.99
N LYS A 106 -28.33 -10.31 -13.24
CA LYS A 106 -29.10 -10.11 -14.47
C LYS A 106 -29.63 -8.68 -14.40
N VAL A 107 -29.31 -7.86 -15.39
CA VAL A 107 -29.86 -6.52 -15.52
C VAL A 107 -31.18 -6.61 -16.27
N GLU A 108 -32.29 -6.39 -15.58
CA GLU A 108 -33.53 -5.92 -16.17
C GLU A 108 -33.92 -4.60 -15.47
N PRO A 109 -34.31 -3.55 -16.20
CA PRO A 109 -34.55 -2.22 -15.64
C PRO A 109 -36.01 -2.04 -15.20
N LYS A 110 -36.25 -1.34 -14.09
CA LYS A 110 -37.43 -0.47 -13.88
C LYS A 110 -37.38 0.35 -12.57
N GLU A 111 -37.41 1.67 -12.77
CA GLU A 111 -38.21 2.72 -12.13
C GLU A 111 -38.36 2.85 -10.60
N GLU A 112 -38.01 4.08 -10.16
CA GLU A 112 -38.66 4.99 -9.20
C GLU A 112 -38.90 4.63 -7.72
N THR A 113 -38.27 5.46 -6.89
CA THR A 113 -38.73 6.05 -5.61
C THR A 113 -38.99 5.16 -4.39
N SER A 114 -38.22 5.36 -3.31
CA SER A 114 -38.71 6.01 -2.08
C SER A 114 -37.61 6.14 -1.02
N VAL A 115 -37.74 7.25 -0.30
CA VAL A 115 -37.00 7.78 0.86
C VAL A 115 -36.80 6.71 1.95
N VAL A 116 -35.67 6.73 2.68
CA VAL A 116 -35.54 6.97 4.15
C VAL A 116 -34.08 6.73 4.58
N GLU A 117 -33.53 7.72 5.28
CA GLU A 117 -32.27 7.73 6.03
C GLU A 117 -32.15 6.51 6.96
N ASP A 118 -31.02 5.80 6.98
CA ASP A 118 -30.57 5.24 8.25
C ASP A 118 -29.05 5.14 8.36
N LYS A 119 -28.59 5.69 9.47
CA LYS A 119 -27.22 5.77 9.94
C LYS A 119 -26.70 4.35 10.16
N ARG A 120 -25.72 3.94 9.37
CA ARG A 120 -24.79 2.90 9.82
C ARG A 120 -23.46 3.56 10.11
N THR A 121 -23.31 3.92 11.37
CA THR A 121 -22.03 4.13 12.04
C THR A 121 -21.12 2.95 11.71
N ILE A 122 -20.17 3.16 10.80
CA ILE A 122 -19.03 2.28 10.65
C ILE A 122 -17.98 2.83 11.61
N SER A 123 -17.91 2.26 12.81
CA SER A 123 -16.75 2.44 13.68
C SER A 123 -15.57 1.71 13.03
N ILE A 124 -14.89 2.39 12.11
CA ILE A 124 -13.62 1.90 11.57
C ILE A 124 -12.58 2.16 12.66
N GLU A 125 -12.24 1.13 13.42
CA GLU A 125 -10.99 1.10 14.19
C GLU A 125 -9.84 1.04 13.16
N LEU A 126 -9.46 2.22 12.65
CA LEU A 126 -8.31 2.41 11.79
C LEU A 126 -7.05 2.21 12.63
N ASP A 127 -6.38 1.09 12.38
CA ASP A 127 -5.10 0.79 12.98
C ASP A 127 -4.10 1.92 12.65
N SER A 128 -3.64 2.56 13.73
CA SER A 128 -3.21 3.97 13.73
C SER A 128 -1.80 4.26 13.20
N GLU A 129 -1.21 3.39 12.38
CA GLU A 129 0.25 3.42 12.15
C GLU A 129 0.75 3.87 10.77
N GLU A 130 -0.02 3.84 9.67
CA GLU A 130 0.51 4.19 8.34
C GLU A 130 -0.28 5.25 7.54
N ILE A 131 -0.80 6.29 8.20
CA ILE A 131 -1.25 7.49 7.47
C ILE A 131 -0.04 8.37 7.14
N ASN A 132 0.18 8.56 5.83
CA ASN A 132 1.19 9.45 5.22
C ASN A 132 0.50 10.65 4.54
N LYS A 133 1.27 11.67 4.14
CA LYS A 133 0.76 12.88 3.48
C LYS A 133 -0.14 12.57 2.27
N PHE A 134 0.23 11.60 1.44
CA PHE A 134 -0.52 11.26 0.23
C PHE A 134 -1.93 10.73 0.56
N MET A 135 -2.03 9.85 1.56
CA MET A 135 -3.32 9.33 2.05
C MET A 135 -4.19 10.42 2.64
N LEU A 136 -3.58 11.37 3.36
CA LEU A 136 -4.32 12.50 3.95
C LEU A 136 -4.82 13.46 2.87
N ASP A 137 -3.99 13.77 1.88
CA ASP A 137 -4.35 14.61 0.73
C ASP A 137 -5.55 14.01 -0.04
N GLN A 138 -5.55 12.70 -0.30
CA GLN A 138 -6.68 12.01 -0.95
C GLN A 138 -7.95 12.03 -0.08
N LYS A 139 -7.83 11.76 1.23
CA LYS A 139 -8.98 11.80 2.13
C LYS A 139 -9.66 13.18 2.18
N VAL A 140 -8.90 14.27 2.09
CA VAL A 140 -9.48 15.63 2.04
C VAL A 140 -10.31 15.82 0.77
N LEU A 141 -9.91 15.23 -0.35
CA LEU A 141 -10.66 15.29 -1.62
C LEU A 141 -11.94 14.46 -1.56
N ASP A 142 -11.87 13.24 -1.03
CA ASP A 142 -13.00 12.30 -1.02
C ASP A 142 -14.06 12.63 0.03
N HIS A 143 -13.62 13.03 1.22
CA HIS A 143 -14.45 13.13 2.42
C HIS A 143 -14.61 14.55 2.97
N GLY A 144 -13.83 15.50 2.44
CA GLY A 144 -13.80 16.86 2.94
C GLY A 144 -12.84 17.07 4.11
N LEU A 145 -12.74 18.33 4.52
CA LEU A 145 -11.74 18.80 5.48
C LEU A 145 -12.13 18.46 6.92
N GLU A 146 -13.43 18.53 7.22
CA GLU A 146 -13.98 18.28 8.55
C GLU A 146 -13.70 16.85 9.05
N GLU A 147 -13.93 15.84 8.21
CA GLU A 147 -13.71 14.44 8.55
C GLU A 147 -12.22 14.14 8.78
N VAL A 148 -11.35 14.78 8.00
CA VAL A 148 -9.90 14.64 8.13
C VAL A 148 -9.38 15.30 9.41
N LEU A 149 -9.92 16.46 9.80
CA LEU A 149 -9.56 17.10 11.06
C LEU A 149 -10.01 16.28 12.27
N GLU A 150 -11.17 15.62 12.20
CA GLU A 150 -11.64 14.70 13.24
C GLU A 150 -10.70 13.49 13.37
N LEU A 151 -10.27 12.93 12.24
CA LEU A 151 -9.27 11.85 12.20
C LEU A 151 -7.92 12.29 12.79
N LEU A 152 -7.39 13.46 12.40
CA LEU A 152 -6.15 14.00 12.95
C LEU A 152 -6.28 14.26 14.45
N ASN A 153 -7.45 14.69 14.92
CA ASN A 153 -7.72 14.89 16.33
C ASN A 153 -7.78 13.57 17.12
N SER A 154 -7.91 12.41 16.48
CA SER A 154 -7.75 11.11 17.16
C SER A 154 -6.28 10.74 17.42
N PHE A 155 -5.32 11.29 16.65
CA PHE A 155 -3.92 10.89 16.75
C PHE A 155 -3.17 11.45 17.96
N LYS A 156 -2.11 10.71 18.34
CA LYS A 156 -1.11 11.18 19.30
C LYS A 156 -0.28 12.32 18.70
N VAL A 157 0.14 13.24 19.56
CA VAL A 157 0.94 14.41 19.15
C VAL A 157 2.24 14.02 18.44
N THR A 158 2.85 12.89 18.80
CA THR A 158 4.03 12.36 18.11
C THR A 158 3.78 12.02 16.65
N LYS A 159 2.64 11.37 16.34
CA LYS A 159 2.24 11.04 14.96
C LYS A 159 1.94 12.31 14.17
N LEU A 160 1.24 13.28 14.78
CA LEU A 160 0.97 14.58 14.15
C LEU A 160 2.25 15.35 13.82
N ARG A 161 3.25 15.35 14.72
CA ARG A 161 4.55 15.98 14.46
C ARG A 161 5.33 15.28 13.36
N ASN A 162 5.25 13.94 13.28
CA ASN A 162 5.90 13.19 12.21
C ASN A 162 5.26 13.50 10.87
N LEU A 163 3.92 13.47 10.82
CA LEU A 163 3.14 13.81 9.63
C LEU A 163 3.42 15.25 9.19
N ALA A 164 3.47 16.21 10.11
CA ALA A 164 3.77 17.61 9.80
C ALA A 164 5.14 17.82 9.15
N ARG A 165 6.12 16.91 9.34
CA ARG A 165 7.43 17.01 8.67
C ARG A 165 7.38 16.64 7.19
N GLU A 166 6.34 15.95 6.74
CA GLU A 166 6.14 15.61 5.33
C GLU A 166 5.60 16.79 4.52
N TYR A 167 5.19 17.89 5.17
CA TYR A 167 4.63 19.08 4.54
C TYR A 167 5.67 20.19 4.49
N GLU A 168 6.02 20.63 3.28
CA GLU A 168 7.01 21.70 3.07
C GLU A 168 6.46 23.11 3.29
N GLN A 169 5.14 23.28 3.35
CA GLN A 169 4.46 24.58 3.35
C GLN A 169 3.56 24.80 4.59
N LEU A 170 3.82 24.11 5.70
CA LEU A 170 3.19 24.49 6.97
C LEU A 170 3.78 25.81 7.47
N GLY A 171 2.98 26.60 8.19
CA GLY A 171 3.43 27.84 8.83
C GLY A 171 4.47 27.62 9.93
N ILE A 172 4.71 26.35 10.31
CA ILE A 172 5.74 25.94 11.27
C ILE A 172 6.74 24.94 10.67
N ALA A 173 8.02 25.08 11.01
CA ALA A 173 9.09 24.21 10.52
C ALA A 173 10.09 23.76 11.61
N GLY A 174 10.73 22.62 11.39
CA GLY A 174 11.89 22.14 12.16
C GLY A 174 11.67 22.05 13.68
N ARG A 175 12.40 22.88 14.44
CA ARG A 175 12.32 22.90 15.92
C ARG A 175 10.93 23.31 16.42
N MET A 176 10.18 24.09 15.64
CA MET A 176 8.84 24.53 16.01
C MET A 176 7.85 23.37 15.97
N ILE A 177 7.91 22.50 14.96
CA ILE A 177 7.13 21.26 14.89
C ILE A 177 7.41 20.38 16.12
N SER A 178 8.67 20.27 16.52
CA SER A 178 9.06 19.43 17.66
C SER A 178 8.49 19.91 19.00
N LYS A 179 8.23 21.21 19.14
CA LYS A 179 7.66 21.83 20.35
C LYS A 179 6.16 22.11 20.26
N ALA A 180 5.56 22.01 19.08
CA ALA A 180 4.14 22.29 18.86
C ALA A 180 3.25 21.34 19.65
N ASP A 181 2.18 21.87 20.23
CA ASP A 181 1.15 21.07 20.88
C ASP A 181 0.14 20.52 19.84
N LYS A 182 -0.78 19.67 20.30
CA LYS A 182 -1.79 19.06 19.43
C LYS A 182 -2.66 20.11 18.74
N LYS A 183 -3.03 21.16 19.47
CA LYS A 183 -3.95 22.20 18.98
C LYS A 183 -3.28 23.01 17.88
N THR A 184 -2.04 23.44 18.09
CA THR A 184 -1.22 24.13 17.09
C THR A 184 -1.09 23.30 15.82
N LEU A 185 -0.77 22.00 15.93
CA LEU A 185 -0.62 21.13 14.75
C LEU A 185 -1.93 21.00 13.96
N LEU A 186 -3.07 20.85 14.63
CA LEU A 186 -4.37 20.77 13.95
C LEU A 186 -4.75 22.08 13.26
N THR A 187 -4.45 23.23 13.86
CA THR A 187 -4.64 24.54 13.22
C THR A 187 -3.79 24.67 11.96
N GLU A 188 -2.53 24.27 12.01
CA GLU A 188 -1.63 24.31 10.85
C GLU A 188 -2.10 23.39 9.71
N PHE A 189 -2.59 22.18 10.02
CA PHE A 189 -3.20 21.30 9.01
C PHE A 189 -4.48 21.91 8.42
N ASN A 190 -5.34 22.48 9.25
CA ASN A 190 -6.55 23.18 8.80
C ASN A 190 -6.21 24.33 7.83
N ASP A 191 -5.25 25.17 8.21
CA ASP A 191 -4.87 26.35 7.43
C ASP A 191 -4.20 25.93 6.11
N TYR A 192 -3.36 24.90 6.12
CA TYR A 192 -2.78 24.32 4.92
C TYR A 192 -3.85 23.85 3.93
N TYR A 193 -4.81 23.04 4.37
CA TYR A 193 -5.84 22.50 3.48
C TYR A 193 -6.91 23.52 3.08
N SER A 194 -7.19 24.50 3.93
CA SER A 194 -8.10 25.61 3.61
C SER A 194 -7.52 26.53 2.54
N ASN A 195 -6.20 26.80 2.61
CA ASN A 195 -5.52 27.63 1.62
C ASN A 195 -5.24 26.87 0.32
N LYS A 196 -4.97 25.56 0.38
CA LYS A 196 -4.77 24.72 -0.81
C LYS A 196 -6.02 24.62 -1.70
N LYS A 197 -7.23 24.72 -1.12
CA LYS A 197 -8.50 24.80 -1.87
C LYS A 197 -8.67 26.11 -2.67
N LEU A 198 -7.84 27.12 -2.44
CA LEU A 198 -7.92 28.42 -3.14
C LEU A 198 -7.01 28.50 -4.37
N ASP A 199 -6.17 27.49 -4.62
CA ASP A 199 -5.22 27.44 -5.74
C ASP A 199 -5.65 26.50 -6.90
N GLU A 200 -6.89 25.96 -6.86
CA GLU A 200 -7.57 25.26 -7.97
C GLU A 200 -8.72 26.12 -8.53
#